data_AF-B3E7U3-F1
#
_entry.id   AF-B3E7U3-F1
#
_cell.length_a   1.000
_cell.length_b   1.000
_cell.length_c   1.000
_cell.angle_alpha   90.00
_cell.angle_beta   90.00
_cell.angle_gamma   90.00
#
_symmetry.space_group_name_H-M   'P 1'
#
loop_
_entity.id
_entity.type
_entity.pdbx_description
1 polymer ?
#
loop_
_entity_poly.entity_id
_entity_poly.type
_entity_poly.pdbx_seq_one_letter_code
_entity_poly.pdbx_strand_id
1 'polypeptide(L)' 'MKANDFRKMAEAELKQKRDELTQELFNLKFQLNTGRLENTGKLGAIRKDIARINTILTESRG' A
#
# COMPACT_ATOMS: atom_id res chain seq x y z
N MET A 1 -4.72 -6.55 0.30
CA MET A 1 -6.01 -6.73 -0.41
C MET A 1 -5.78 -7.50 -1.71
N LYS A 2 -6.81 -8.02 -2.40
CA LYS A 2 -6.63 -8.63 -3.73
C LYS A 2 -6.59 -7.51 -4.77
N ALA A 3 -5.82 -7.68 -5.85
CA ALA A 3 -5.71 -6.67 -6.91
C ALA A 3 -7.08 -6.26 -7.50
N ASN A 4 -8.04 -7.18 -7.49
CA ASN A 4 -9.40 -6.95 -7.95
C ASN A 4 -10.16 -5.89 -7.13
N ASP A 5 -9.83 -5.73 -5.85
CA ASP A 5 -10.50 -4.74 -4.99
C ASP A 5 -10.07 -3.33 -5.38
N PHE A 6 -8.78 -3.15 -5.69
CA PHE A 6 -8.23 -1.88 -6.17
C PHE A 6 -8.73 -1.53 -7.57
N ARG A 7 -8.91 -2.50 -8.47
CA ARG A 7 -9.42 -2.24 -9.83
C ARG A 7 -10.85 -1.69 -9.87
N LYS A 8 -11.64 -1.87 -8.81
CA LYS A 8 -13.00 -1.34 -8.70
C LYS A 8 -13.06 0.10 -8.16
N MET A 9 -11.95 0.60 -7.61
CA MET A 9 -11.85 1.93 -7.02
C MET A 9 -11.54 2.96 -8.11
N ALA A 10 -12.03 4.19 -7.93
CA ALA A 10 -11.69 5.29 -8.83
C ALA A 10 -10.20 5.65 -8.70
N GLU A 11 -9.60 6.26 -9.73
CA GLU A 11 -8.19 6.68 -9.68
C GLU A 11 -7.89 7.62 -8.49
N ALA A 12 -8.85 8.48 -8.12
CA ALA A 12 -8.73 9.36 -6.97
C ALA A 12 -8.66 8.57 -5.66
N GLU A 13 -9.53 7.57 -5.49
CA GLU A 13 -9.54 6.68 -4.33
C GLU A 13 -8.27 5.83 -4.27
N LEU A 14 -7.77 5.37 -5.41
CA LEU A 14 -6.49 4.65 -5.50
C LEU A 14 -5.32 5.51 -5.03
N LYS A 15 -5.26 6.78 -5.45
CA LYS A 15 -4.23 7.71 -4.99
C LYS A 15 -4.33 7.96 -3.49
N GLN A 16 -5.54 8.20 -2.97
CA GLN A 16 -5.77 8.35 -1.54
C GLN A 16 -5.32 7.10 -0.78
N LYS A 17 -5.66 5.90 -1.28
CA LYS A 17 -5.30 4.64 -0.65
C LYS A 17 -3.79 4.38 -0.67
N ARG A 18 -3.11 4.76 -1.74
CA ARG A 18 -1.64 4.75 -1.82
C ARG A 18 -1.04 5.63 -0.73
N ASP A 19 -1.59 6.82 -0.50
CA ASP A 19 -1.07 7.77 0.49
C ASP A 19 -1.28 7.24 1.92
N GLU A 20 -2.45 6.69 2.21
CA GLU A 20 -2.74 6.00 3.47
C GLU A 20 -1.75 4.85 3.73
N LEU A 21 -1.56 3.96 2.74
CA LEU A 21 -0.64 2.83 2.86
C LEU A 21 0.82 3.28 2.98
N THR A 22 1.19 4.39 2.37
CA THR A 22 2.54 4.97 2.49
C THR A 22 2.78 5.51 3.89
N GLN A 23 1.79 6.18 4.48
CA GLN A 23 1.85 6.62 5.87
C GLN A 23 1.91 5.43 6.84
N GLU A 24 1.12 4.39 6.60
CA GLU A 24 1.15 3.15 7.39
C GLU A 24 2.53 2.47 7.26
N LEU A 25 3.09 2.42 6.05
CA LEU A 25 4.43 1.91 5.79
C LEU A 25 5.49 2.69 6.58
N PHE A 26 5.39 4.02 6.64
CA PHE A 26 6.29 4.86 7.43
C PHE A 26 6.19 4.53 8.92
N ASN A 27 4.97 4.43 9.46
CA ASN A 27 4.74 4.06 10.85
C ASN A 27 5.29 2.66 11.17
N LEU A 28 5.09 1.68 10.29
CA LEU A 28 5.66 0.33 10.45
C LEU A 28 7.18 0.33 10.38
N LYS A 29 7.79 1.10 9.47
CA LYS A 29 9.24 1.25 9.41
C LYS A 29 9.78 1.90 10.68
N PHE A 30 9.08 2.90 11.23
CA PHE A 30 9.44 3.51 12.50
C PHE A 30 9.33 2.50 13.65
N GLN A 31 8.23 1.72 13.73
CA GLN A 31 8.07 0.65 14.71
C GLN A 31 9.16 -0.42 14.59
N LEU A 32 9.52 -0.80 13.37
CA LEU A 32 10.62 -1.73 13.08
C LEU A 32 11.95 -1.19 13.62
N ASN A 33 12.25 0.08 13.33
CA ASN A 33 13.47 0.74 13.81
C ASN A 33 13.51 0.88 15.34
N THR A 34 12.35 1.09 15.99
CA THR A 34 12.25 1.13 17.47
C THR A 34 12.23 -0.26 18.11
N GLY A 35 12.26 -1.34 17.33
CA GLY A 35 12.25 -2.72 17.84
C GLY A 35 10.91 -3.17 18.43
N ARG A 36 9.81 -2.45 18.17
CA ARG A 36 8.46 -2.72 18.70
C ARG A 36 7.56 -3.45 17.71
N LEU A 37 8.07 -3.80 16.52
CA LEU A 37 7.26 -4.43 15.48
C LEU A 37 7.22 -5.95 15.65
N GLU A 38 6.13 -6.46 16.21
CA GLU A 38 5.89 -7.90 16.38
C GLU A 38 5.63 -8.62 15.05
N ASN A 39 5.12 -7.91 14.03
CA ASN A 39 4.65 -8.52 12.79
C ASN A 39 5.27 -7.89 11.54
N THR A 40 6.48 -8.34 11.20
CA THR A 40 7.24 -7.92 10.01
C THR A 40 6.55 -8.30 8.69
N GLY A 41 5.64 -9.28 8.70
CA GLY A 41 4.86 -9.71 7.53
C GLY A 41 3.98 -8.61 6.95
N LYS A 42 3.46 -7.71 7.81
CA LYS A 42 2.66 -6.55 7.39
C LYS A 42 3.44 -5.60 6.48
N LEU A 43 4.74 -5.41 6.74
CA LEU A 43 5.59 -4.57 5.89
C LEU A 43 5.67 -5.09 4.44
N GLY A 44 5.72 -6.42 4.29
CA GLY A 44 5.68 -7.07 2.97
C GLY A 44 4.32 -6.91 2.29
N ALA A 45 3.22 -7.06 3.04
CA ALA A 45 1.86 -6.91 2.54
C ALA A 45 1.57 -5.49 2.04
N ILE A 46 1.93 -4.46 2.83
CA ILE A 46 1.71 -3.05 2.47
C ILE A 46 2.53 -2.67 1.24
N ARG A 47 3.80 -3.09 1.15
CA ARG A 47 4.62 -2.85 -0.05
C ARG A 47 3.99 -3.45 -1.30
N LYS A 48 3.44 -4.68 -1.20
CA LYS A 48 2.72 -5.33 -2.30
C LYS A 48 1.44 -4.59 -2.66
N ASP A 49 0.69 -4.09 -1.68
CA ASP A 49 -0.55 -3.33 -1.94
C ASP A 49 -0.25 -1.98 -2.61
N ILE A 50 0.79 -1.24 -2.18
CA ILE A 50 1.25 -0.01 -2.87
C ILE A 50 1.67 -0.31 -4.31
N ALA A 51 2.43 -1.40 -4.52
CA ALA A 51 2.85 -1.80 -5.86
C ALA A 51 1.65 -2.11 -6.76
N ARG A 52 0.65 -2.85 -6.26
CA ARG A 52 -0.60 -3.14 -6.99
C ARG A 52 -1.35 -1.87 -7.39
N ILE A 53 -1.48 -0.90 -6.48
CA ILE A 53 -2.12 0.38 -6.77
C ILE A 53 -1.37 1.13 -7.87
N ASN A 54 -0.04 1.22 -7.78
CA ASN A 54 0.78 1.88 -8.79
C ASN A 54 0.66 1.19 -10.17
N THR A 55 0.60 -0.15 -10.20
CA THR A 55 0.35 -0.89 -11.44
C THR A 55 -1.00 -0.54 -12.02
N ILE A 56 -2.09 -0.53 -11.24
CA ILE A 56 -3.44 -0.20 -11.73
C ILE A 56 -3.53 1.24 -12.23
N LEU A 57 -2.91 2.19 -11.51
CA LEU A 57 -2.82 3.60 -11.95
C LEU A 57 -2.02 3.75 -13.26
N THR A 58 -1.10 2.83 -13.54
CA THR A 58 -0.35 2.80 -14.80
C THR A 58 -1.16 2.12 -15.90
N GLU A 59 -1.85 1.01 -15.60
CA GLU A 59 -2.79 0.33 -16.51
C GLU A 59 -3.91 1.27 -16.96
N SER A 60 -4.42 2.16 -16.10
CA SER A 60 -5.49 3.12 -16.44
C SER A 60 -5.02 4.24 -17.40
N ARG A 61 -3.70 4.48 -17.49
CA ARG A 61 -3.12 5.53 -18.34
C ARG A 61 -2.76 5.04 -19.74
N GLY A 62 -2.74 3.72 -19.99
CA GLY A 62 -2.35 3.11 -21.26
C GLY A 62 -3.54 2.44 -21.93
#